data_AF-A0A0F2L3F6-F1
#
_entry.id   AF-A0A0F2L3F6-F1
#
_cell.length_a   1.000
_cell.length_b   1.000
_cell.length_c   1.000
_cell.angle_alpha   90.00
_cell.angle_beta   90.00
_cell.angle_gamma   90.00
#
_symmetry.space_group_name_H-M   'P 1'
#
loop_
_entity.id
_entity.type
_entity.pdbx_description
1 polymer ?
#
loop_
_entity_poly.entity_id
_entity_poly.type
_entity_poly.pdbx_seq_one_letter_code
_entity_poly.pdbx_strand_id
1 'polypeptide(L)'
;MGLRNALIPLVTLMVLTFALSWTGAYITEDVFDYHGMGYLTTVAITSVDPLMVYDITLFVGISVIIANFIADVLYGILDPRVRIT
;
A
#
# COMPACT_ATOMS: atom_id res chain seq x y z
N MET A 1 -15.62 -22.73 7.54
CA MET A 1 -14.78 -22.08 8.58
C MET A 1 -13.44 -21.58 8.04
N GLY A 2 -12.88 -22.15 6.95
CA GLY A 2 -11.58 -21.73 6.39
C GLY A 2 -11.52 -20.31 5.80
N LEU A 3 -12.63 -19.74 5.33
CA LEU A 3 -12.63 -18.40 4.74
C LEU A 3 -12.24 -17.32 5.76
N ARG A 4 -12.68 -17.42 7.04
CA ARG A 4 -12.39 -16.42 8.08
C ARG A 4 -10.90 -16.33 8.45
N ASN A 5 -10.22 -17.47 8.61
CA ASN A 5 -8.79 -17.48 8.92
C ASN A 5 -7.91 -17.11 7.72
N ALA A 6 -8.41 -17.27 6.50
CA ALA A 6 -7.72 -16.85 5.28
C ALA A 6 -7.81 -15.33 5.04
N LEU A 7 -8.78 -14.62 5.64
CA LEU A 7 -8.96 -13.19 5.42
C LEU A 7 -7.91 -12.34 6.15
N ILE A 8 -7.45 -12.74 7.34
CA ILE A 8 -6.39 -12.03 8.09
C ILE A 8 -5.10 -11.89 7.26
N PRO A 9 -4.52 -12.97 6.70
CA PRO A 9 -3.35 -12.84 5.83
C PRO A 9 -3.67 -12.18 4.48
N LEU A 10 -4.92 -12.24 4.00
CA LEU A 10 -5.32 -11.58 2.75
C LEU A 10 -5.24 -10.05 2.88
N VAL A 11 -5.65 -9.48 4.01
CA VAL A 11 -5.56 -8.02 4.26
C VAL A 11 -4.12 -7.57 4.19
N THR A 12 -3.24 -8.26 4.91
CA THR A 12 -1.81 -7.98 4.94
C THR A 12 -1.21 -8.10 3.54
N LEU A 13 -1.62 -9.11 2.77
CA LEU A 13 -1.16 -9.29 1.39
C LEU A 13 -1.63 -8.14 0.48
N MET A 14 -2.90 -7.74 0.57
CA MET A 14 -3.46 -6.63 -0.20
C MET A 14 -2.72 -5.31 0.07
N VAL A 15 -2.43 -5.04 1.34
CA VAL A 15 -1.67 -3.86 1.76
C VAL A 15 -0.24 -3.92 1.26
N LEU A 16 0.42 -5.07 1.35
CA LEU A 16 1.78 -5.25 0.85
C LEU A 16 1.84 -5.00 -0.66
N THR A 17 0.87 -5.55 -1.39
CA THR A 17 0.74 -5.39 -2.85
C THR A 17 0.44 -3.94 -3.21
N PHE A 18 -0.39 -3.25 -2.42
CA PHE A 18 -0.64 -1.83 -2.56
C PHE A 18 0.65 -1.04 -2.36
N ALA A 19 1.38 -1.20 -1.26
CA ALA A 19 2.64 -0.50 -1.01
C ALA A 19 3.68 -0.75 -2.13
N LEU A 20 3.80 -2.00 -2.60
CA LEU A 20 4.68 -2.36 -3.70
C LEU A 20 4.27 -1.71 -5.03
N SER A 21 2.98 -1.43 -5.24
CA SER A 21 2.51 -0.73 -6.44
C SER A 21 3.07 0.69 -6.56
N TRP A 22 3.41 1.34 -5.43
CA TRP A 22 3.95 2.71 -5.44
C TRP A 22 5.42 2.73 -5.87
N THR A 23 6.17 1.69 -5.53
CA THR A 23 7.60 1.55 -5.88
C THR A 23 7.80 0.82 -7.21
N GLY A 24 6.94 -0.15 -7.55
CA GLY A 24 7.11 -1.04 -8.70
C GLY A 24 6.89 -0.39 -10.07
N ALA A 25 6.33 0.82 -10.13
CA ALA A 25 6.03 1.50 -11.37
C ALA A 25 7.20 2.31 -11.96
N TYR A 26 8.38 2.36 -11.30
CA TYR A 26 9.52 3.16 -11.75
C TYR A 26 9.86 2.97 -13.24
N ILE A 27 10.00 1.72 -13.70
CA ILE A 27 10.43 1.43 -15.08
C ILE A 27 9.39 1.95 -16.07
N THR A 28 8.10 1.82 -15.76
CA THR A 28 7.04 2.34 -16.62
C THR A 28 6.94 3.87 -16.56
N GLU A 29 7.22 4.48 -15.41
CA GLU A 29 7.21 5.95 -15.26
C GLU A 29 8.35 6.61 -16.04
N ASP A 30 9.55 6.02 -16.00
CA ASP A 30 10.74 6.51 -16.72
C ASP A 30 10.62 6.35 -18.24
N VAL A 31 10.07 5.23 -18.72
CA VAL A 31 9.90 4.97 -20.17
C VAL A 31 8.82 5.86 -20.80
N PHE A 32 7.76 6.20 -20.06
CA PHE A 32 6.65 7.02 -20.56
C PHE A 32 6.74 8.49 -20.14
N ASP A 33 7.82 8.92 -19.49
CA ASP A 33 8.04 10.29 -18.99
C ASP A 33 6.88 10.78 -18.07
N TYR A 34 6.23 9.83 -17.39
CA TYR A 34 5.13 10.10 -16.45
C TYR A 34 5.63 9.91 -15.03
N HIS A 35 6.29 10.95 -14.52
CA HIS A 35 6.95 10.95 -13.22
C HIS A 35 5.96 10.80 -12.05
N GLY A 36 5.91 9.60 -11.47
CA GLY A 36 5.10 9.28 -10.30
C GLY A 36 5.94 9.07 -9.03
N MET A 37 5.35 8.36 -8.07
CA MET A 37 5.99 8.10 -6.76
C MET A 37 7.18 7.15 -6.88
N GLY A 38 7.16 6.20 -7.83
CA GLY A 38 8.26 5.27 -8.04
C GLY A 38 9.51 5.98 -8.55
N TYR A 39 9.33 6.90 -9.48
CA TYR A 39 10.35 7.79 -10.01
C TYR A 39 10.96 8.67 -8.92
N LEU A 40 10.12 9.38 -8.15
CA LEU A 40 10.59 10.26 -7.08
C LEU A 40 11.42 9.49 -6.04
N THR A 41 11.02 8.26 -5.71
CA THR A 41 11.76 7.39 -4.78
C THR A 41 13.13 7.02 -5.33
N THR A 42 13.22 6.61 -6.60
CA THR A 42 14.49 6.26 -7.25
C THR A 42 15.40 7.49 -7.39
N VAL A 43 14.85 8.65 -7.73
CA VAL A 43 15.61 9.91 -7.77
C VAL A 43 16.17 10.23 -6.39
N ALA A 44 15.36 10.17 -5.33
CA ALA A 44 15.81 10.43 -3.95
C ALA A 44 16.96 9.51 -3.51
N ILE A 45 16.88 8.23 -3.86
CA ILE A 45 17.91 7.24 -3.56
C ILE A 45 19.19 7.52 -4.35
N THR A 46 19.06 7.81 -5.65
CA THR A 46 20.21 8.05 -6.54
C THR A 46 20.88 9.41 -6.29
N SER A 47 20.12 10.42 -5.87
CA SER A 47 20.64 11.73 -5.46
C SER A 47 21.21 11.73 -4.04
N VAL A 48 21.11 10.61 -3.31
CA VAL A 48 21.53 10.47 -1.91
C VAL A 48 20.91 11.58 -1.05
N ASP A 49 19.63 11.89 -1.29
CA ASP A 49 18.87 12.84 -0.48
C ASP A 49 18.03 12.07 0.56
N PRO A 50 18.55 11.92 1.79
CA PRO A 50 17.84 11.16 2.82
C PRO A 50 16.53 11.84 3.23
N LEU A 51 16.41 13.17 3.11
CA LEU A 51 15.21 13.88 3.54
C LEU A 51 14.03 13.52 2.63
N MET A 52 14.26 13.52 1.32
CA MET A 52 13.22 13.14 0.35
C MET A 52 12.81 11.67 0.49
N VAL A 53 13.76 10.77 0.80
CA VAL A 53 13.43 9.36 1.09
C VAL A 53 12.56 9.23 2.34
N TYR A 54 12.87 9.97 3.41
CA TYR A 54 12.06 9.95 4.63
C TYR A 54 10.65 10.46 4.39
N ASP A 55 10.49 11.57 3.65
CA ASP A 55 9.18 12.15 3.34
C ASP A 55 8.30 11.17 2.57
N ILE A 56 8.87 10.54 1.52
CA ILE A 56 8.15 9.53 0.72
C ILE A 56 7.79 8.32 1.58
N THR A 57 8.71 7.84 2.41
CA THR A 57 8.48 6.68 3.29
C THR A 57 7.36 6.96 4.29
N LEU A 58 7.34 8.15 4.88
CA LEU A 58 6.32 8.58 5.84
C LEU A 58 4.96 8.69 5.16
N PHE A 59 4.90 9.27 3.96
CA PHE A 59 3.69 9.35 3.15
C PHE A 59 3.13 7.95 2.81
N VAL A 60 3.98 7.04 2.31
CA VAL A 60 3.56 5.67 2.01
C VAL A 60 3.09 4.94 3.27
N GLY A 61 3.79 5.12 4.40
CA GLY A 61 3.39 4.55 5.68
C GLY A 61 1.99 5.00 6.14
N ILE A 62 1.69 6.29 6.04
CA ILE A 62 0.34 6.83 6.34
C ILE A 62 -0.69 6.23 5.39
N SER A 63 -0.39 6.17 4.09
CA SER A 63 -1.32 5.60 3.09
C SER A 63 -1.64 4.13 3.37
N VAL A 64 -0.66 3.36 3.85
CA VAL A 64 -0.82 1.96 4.26
C VAL A 64 -1.69 1.83 5.50
N ILE A 65 -1.53 2.71 6.49
CA ILE A 65 -2.40 2.73 7.68
C ILE A 65 -3.85 3.02 7.26
N ILE A 66 -4.06 4.00 6.39
CA ILE A 66 -5.39 4.34 5.86
C ILE A 66 -5.96 3.16 5.07
N ALA A 67 -5.17 2.50 4.23
CA ALA A 67 -5.60 1.34 3.45
C ALA A 67 -5.99 0.16 4.35
N ASN A 68 -5.21 -0.11 5.41
CA ASN A 68 -5.58 -1.12 6.42
C ASN A 68 -6.89 -0.77 7.10
N PHE A 69 -7.05 0.49 7.53
CA PHE A 69 -8.28 0.92 8.18
C PHE A 69 -9.50 0.79 7.27
N ILE A 70 -9.37 1.17 6.00
CA ILE A 70 -10.41 0.98 4.98
C ILE A 70 -10.72 -0.51 4.81
N ALA A 71 -9.68 -1.36 4.74
CA ALA A 71 -9.87 -2.79 4.62
C ALA A 71 -10.64 -3.35 5.83
N ASP A 72 -10.26 -3.00 7.06
CA ASP A 72 -10.94 -3.41 8.28
C ASP A 72 -12.41 -2.96 8.31
N VAL A 73 -12.69 -1.74 7.88
CA VAL A 73 -14.07 -1.22 7.74
C VAL A 73 -14.85 -1.99 6.68
N LEU A 74 -14.24 -2.23 5.50
CA LEU A 74 -14.86 -3.06 4.47
C LEU A 74 -15.13 -4.47 4.99
N TYR A 75 -14.22 -5.06 5.77
CA TYR A 75 -14.44 -6.36 6.41
C TYR A 75 -15.61 -6.31 7.39
N GLY A 76 -15.70 -5.28 8.23
CA GLY A 76 -16.81 -5.09 9.15
C GLY A 76 -18.17 -4.96 8.45
N ILE A 77 -18.20 -4.36 7.26
CA ILE A 77 -19.42 -4.20 6.44
C ILE A 77 -19.73 -5.47 5.66
N LEU A 78 -18.71 -6.13 5.10
CA LEU A 78 -18.86 -7.29 4.22
C LEU A 78 -19.08 -8.59 5.00
N ASP A 79 -18.77 -8.65 6.30
CA ASP A 79 -19.06 -9.83 7.15
C ASP A 79 -20.55 -9.84 7.56
N PRO A 80 -21.43 -10.65 6.93
CA PRO A 80 -22.86 -10.69 7.21
C PRO A 80 -23.17 -11.47 8.50
N ARG A 81 -22.13 -11.99 9.20
CA ARG A 81 -22.25 -12.88 10.37
C ARG A 81 -21.91 -12.22 11.70
N VAL A 82 -21.55 -10.94 11.74
CA VAL A 82 -21.50 -10.19 13.02
C VAL A 82 -22.93 -9.98 13.58
N ARG A 83 -23.96 -10.21 12.76
CA ARG A 83 -25.36 -9.96 13.12
C ARG A 83 -26.28 -11.18 13.25
N ILE A 84 -25.79 -12.40 13.50
CA ILE A 84 -26.75 -13.50 13.70
C ILE A 84 -26.33 -14.38 14.87
N THR A 85 -27.10 -14.17 15.95
CA THR A 85 -27.62 -15.17 16.91
C THR A 85 -27.13 -16.60 16.77
#